data_AF-A0A0W0Z6D7-F1
#
_entry.id   AF-A0A0W0Z6D7-F1
#
_cell.length_a   1.000
_cell.length_b   1.000
_cell.length_c   1.000
_cell.angle_alpha   90.00
_cell.angle_beta   90.00
_cell.angle_gamma   90.00
#
_symmetry.space_group_name_H-M   'P 1'
#
loop_
_entity.id
_entity.type
_entity.pdbx_description
1 polymer ?
#
loop_
_entity_poly.entity_id
_entity_poly.type
_entity_poly.pdbx_seq_one_letter_code
_entity_poly.pdbx_strand_id
1 'polypeptide(L)'
;MKNQSSSRIATVIKSIFNVRKWADYDRMKSFTTYLGEGFKKLFVPQKKVATKSFDNAMSEFHVTEKDLATQKKALFRLSILMCIAATLLFSWGIYHVVNGSLKAAGLSMIVMLIALALAFRYHFWYYQIKERKLGCTLKEWFREGLMGGKR
;
A
#
# COMPACT_ATOMS: atom_id res chain seq x y z
N MET A 1 -55.48 21.88 -18.50
CA MET A 1 -54.22 22.64 -18.33
C MET A 1 -53.37 21.92 -17.27
N LYS A 2 -52.25 21.30 -17.64
CA LYS A 2 -51.47 20.41 -16.76
C LYS A 2 -50.30 21.21 -16.16
N ASN A 3 -50.33 21.41 -14.84
CA ASN A 3 -49.36 22.21 -14.09
C ASN A 3 -47.93 21.65 -14.19
N GLN A 4 -47.08 22.30 -14.99
CA GLN A 4 -45.63 22.04 -15.07
C GLN A 4 -44.84 22.93 -14.10
N SER A 5 -45.11 22.83 -12.80
CA SER A 5 -44.32 23.52 -11.77
C SER A 5 -43.70 22.53 -10.79
N SER A 6 -43.06 21.48 -11.30
CA SER A 6 -42.16 20.65 -10.49
C SER A 6 -40.81 21.33 -10.38
N SER A 7 -40.79 22.40 -9.59
CA SER A 7 -39.72 22.81 -8.68
C SER A 7 -38.27 22.65 -9.15
N ARG A 8 -37.79 23.65 -9.90
CA ARG A 8 -36.34 23.91 -10.09
C ARG A 8 -35.60 23.99 -8.74
N ILE A 9 -36.30 24.41 -7.68
CA ILE A 9 -35.80 24.51 -6.31
C ILE A 9 -35.51 23.12 -5.72
N ALA A 10 -36.39 22.13 -5.93
CA ALA A 10 -36.15 20.76 -5.48
C ALA A 10 -34.93 20.13 -6.16
N THR A 11 -34.69 20.43 -7.45
CA THR A 11 -33.49 19.98 -8.17
C THR A 11 -32.22 20.61 -7.60
N VAL A 12 -32.24 21.89 -7.24
CA VAL A 12 -31.11 22.59 -6.62
C VAL A 12 -30.81 22.04 -5.22
N ILE A 13 -31.83 21.84 -4.38
CA ILE A 13 -31.67 21.26 -3.04
C ILE A 13 -31.10 19.83 -3.13
N LYS A 14 -31.59 19.02 -4.08
CA LYS A 14 -31.10 17.65 -4.32
C LYS A 14 -29.68 17.60 -4.89
N SER A 15 -29.26 18.66 -5.61
CA SER A 15 -27.88 18.83 -6.09
C SER A 15 -26.93 19.19 -4.95
N ILE A 16 -27.36 20.06 -4.04
CA ILE A 16 -26.56 20.49 -2.88
C ILE A 16 -26.38 19.33 -1.89
N PHE A 17 -27.44 18.59 -1.56
CA PHE A 17 -27.38 17.44 -0.64
C PHE A 17 -26.99 16.11 -1.32
N ASN A 18 -26.13 16.16 -2.33
CA ASN A 18 -25.64 14.95 -2.99
C ASN A 18 -24.44 14.37 -2.25
N VAL A 19 -24.70 13.78 -1.07
CA VAL A 19 -23.70 13.21 -0.14
C VAL A 19 -22.73 12.24 -0.84
N ARG A 20 -23.21 11.52 -1.86
CA ARG A 20 -22.40 10.60 -2.67
C ARG A 20 -21.33 11.31 -3.51
N LYS A 21 -21.65 12.49 -4.05
CA LYS A 21 -20.69 13.35 -4.77
C LYS A 21 -19.74 14.07 -3.82
N TRP A 22 -20.23 14.55 -2.67
CA TRP A 22 -19.39 15.23 -1.67
C TRP A 22 -18.35 14.30 -1.05
N ALA A 23 -18.72 13.05 -0.79
CA ALA A 23 -17.81 12.05 -0.24
C ALA A 23 -16.90 11.39 -1.30
N ASP A 24 -16.99 11.82 -2.57
CA ASP A 24 -16.35 11.19 -3.73
C ASP A 24 -16.41 9.65 -3.65
N TYR A 25 -17.61 9.14 -3.38
CA TYR A 25 -17.84 7.76 -2.96
C TYR A 25 -17.31 6.76 -3.99
N ASP A 26 -17.43 7.08 -5.27
CA ASP A 26 -16.96 6.21 -6.35
C ASP A 26 -15.42 6.11 -6.33
N ARG A 27 -14.71 7.21 -6.01
CA ARG A 27 -13.25 7.19 -5.84
C ARG A 27 -12.83 6.46 -4.57
N MET A 28 -13.51 6.70 -3.45
CA MET A 28 -13.22 6.02 -2.18
C MET A 28 -13.47 4.50 -2.27
N LYS A 29 -14.55 4.09 -2.95
CA LYS A 29 -14.85 2.68 -3.26
C LYS A 29 -13.80 2.05 -4.17
N SER A 30 -13.34 2.78 -5.19
CA SER A 30 -12.29 2.31 -6.09
C SER A 30 -11.00 2.05 -5.31
N PHE A 31 -10.56 3.00 -4.47
CA PHE A 31 -9.36 2.84 -3.64
C PHE A 31 -9.47 1.68 -2.65
N THR A 32 -10.61 1.55 -1.95
CA THR A 32 -10.82 0.44 -1.01
C THR A 32 -10.88 -0.91 -1.71
N THR A 33 -11.42 -0.98 -2.92
CA THR A 33 -11.42 -2.21 -3.73
C THR A 33 -10.00 -2.57 -4.18
N TYR A 34 -9.22 -1.61 -4.68
CA TYR A 34 -7.81 -1.85 -5.03
C TYR A 34 -6.96 -2.28 -3.84
N LEU A 35 -7.14 -1.64 -2.68
CA LEU A 35 -6.48 -2.03 -1.43
C LEU A 35 -6.89 -3.43 -1.00
N GLY A 36 -8.19 -3.74 -1.06
CA GLY A 36 -8.73 -5.06 -0.71
C GLY A 36 -8.24 -6.17 -1.64
N GLU A 37 -8.15 -5.91 -2.95
CA GLU A 37 -7.60 -6.86 -3.92
C GLU A 37 -6.08 -7.03 -3.76
N GLY A 38 -5.36 -5.94 -3.48
CA GLY A 38 -3.94 -5.99 -3.14
C GLY A 38 -3.69 -6.84 -1.90
N PHE A 39 -4.49 -6.63 -0.85
CA PHE A 39 -4.43 -7.42 0.38
C PHE A 39 -4.81 -8.89 0.11
N LYS A 40 -5.87 -9.16 -0.66
CA LYS A 40 -6.22 -10.52 -1.07
C LYS A 40 -5.09 -11.20 -1.85
N LYS A 41 -4.43 -10.52 -2.77
CA LYS A 41 -3.28 -11.08 -3.52
C LYS A 41 -2.08 -11.40 -2.63
N LEU A 42 -1.92 -10.67 -1.51
CA LEU A 42 -0.88 -10.89 -0.52
C LEU A 42 -1.17 -12.08 0.42
N PHE A 43 -2.45 -12.35 0.74
CA PHE A 43 -2.85 -13.40 1.69
C PHE A 43 -3.39 -14.68 1.05
N VAL A 44 -3.90 -14.61 -0.18
CA VAL A 44 -4.31 -15.80 -0.93
C VAL A 44 -3.04 -16.42 -1.54
N PRO A 45 -2.74 -17.69 -1.25
CA PRO A 45 -1.63 -18.40 -1.88
C PRO A 45 -1.84 -18.33 -3.39
N GLN A 46 -0.96 -17.62 -4.11
CA GLN A 46 -0.92 -17.69 -5.56
C GLN A 46 -0.71 -19.17 -5.88
N LYS A 47 -1.64 -19.79 -6.62
CA LYS A 47 -1.56 -21.19 -7.05
C LYS A 47 -0.13 -21.45 -7.48
N LYS A 48 0.51 -22.49 -6.91
CA LYS A 48 1.90 -22.89 -7.21
C LYS A 48 2.07 -22.99 -8.73
N VAL A 49 2.48 -21.89 -9.37
CA VAL A 49 2.97 -21.93 -10.74
C VAL A 49 4.20 -22.79 -10.64
N ALA A 50 4.17 -23.91 -11.35
CA ALA A 50 5.16 -24.98 -11.32
C ALA A 50 6.56 -24.40 -11.07
N THR A 51 7.22 -24.89 -10.02
CA THR A 51 8.55 -24.54 -9.52
C THR A 51 9.52 -24.07 -10.61
N LYS A 52 9.43 -22.82 -11.05
CA LYS A 52 10.52 -22.18 -11.78
C LYS A 52 11.55 -21.86 -10.71
N SER A 53 12.63 -22.64 -10.69
CA SER A 53 13.81 -22.37 -9.87
C SER A 53 14.20 -20.89 -10.01
N PHE A 54 14.68 -20.29 -8.93
CA PHE A 54 15.21 -18.92 -8.94
C PHE A 54 16.27 -18.73 -10.04
N ASP A 55 17.01 -19.79 -10.39
CA ASP A 55 17.96 -19.80 -11.51
C ASP A 55 17.29 -19.73 -12.88
N ASN A 56 16.12 -20.34 -13.06
CA ASN A 56 15.34 -20.23 -14.31
C ASN A 56 14.73 -18.84 -14.48
N ALA A 57 14.36 -18.17 -13.39
CA ALA A 57 13.95 -16.77 -13.46
C ALA A 57 15.15 -15.85 -13.74
N MET A 58 16.32 -16.14 -13.14
CA MET A 58 17.53 -15.36 -13.39
C MET A 58 17.99 -15.44 -14.86
N SER A 59 17.89 -16.62 -15.47
CA SER A 59 18.21 -16.82 -16.89
C SER A 59 17.18 -16.18 -17.82
N GLU A 60 15.89 -16.20 -17.47
CA GLU A 60 14.81 -15.57 -18.24
C GLU A 60 14.87 -14.03 -18.19
N PHE A 61 15.30 -13.44 -17.06
CA PHE A 61 15.44 -11.99 -16.90
C PHE A 61 16.85 -11.46 -17.22
N HIS A 62 17.79 -12.30 -17.66
CA HIS A 62 19.19 -11.93 -17.95
C HIS A 62 19.88 -11.13 -16.83
N VAL A 63 19.53 -11.39 -15.56
CA VAL A 63 20.08 -10.65 -14.42
C VAL A 63 21.29 -11.40 -13.88
N THR A 64 22.42 -10.71 -13.74
CA THR A 64 23.62 -11.30 -13.12
C THR A 64 23.50 -11.29 -11.60
N GLU A 65 24.08 -12.27 -10.91
CA GLU A 65 24.09 -12.30 -9.42
C GLU A 65 24.62 -11.01 -8.78
N LYS A 66 25.54 -10.31 -9.46
CA LYS A 66 26.09 -9.02 -9.04
C LYS A 66 25.06 -7.89 -9.06
N ASP A 67 24.15 -7.90 -10.03
CA ASP A 67 23.07 -6.90 -10.14
C ASP A 67 22.02 -7.13 -9.07
N LEU A 68 21.70 -8.40 -8.79
CA LEU A 68 20.82 -8.80 -7.70
C LEU A 68 21.37 -8.36 -6.33
N ALA A 69 22.68 -8.53 -6.09
CA ALA A 69 23.31 -8.08 -4.86
C ALA A 69 23.25 -6.56 -4.69
N THR A 70 23.38 -5.82 -5.78
CA THR A 70 23.28 -4.36 -5.82
C THR A 70 21.85 -3.89 -5.56
N GLN A 71 20.87 -4.47 -6.25
CA GLN A 71 19.45 -4.19 -6.04
C GLN A 71 19.00 -4.54 -4.62
N LYS A 72 19.47 -5.65 -4.06
CA LYS A 72 19.18 -6.04 -2.67
C LYS A 72 19.60 -4.93 -1.69
N LYS A 73 20.83 -4.41 -1.82
CA LYS A 73 21.31 -3.31 -0.98
C LYS A 73 20.49 -2.03 -1.20
N ALA A 74 20.15 -1.71 -2.44
CA ALA A 74 19.35 -0.54 -2.77
C ALA A 74 17.93 -0.60 -2.15
N LEU A 75 17.25 -1.74 -2.29
CA LEU A 75 15.91 -1.98 -1.74
C LEU A 75 15.89 -1.91 -0.21
N PHE A 76 16.92 -2.44 0.45
CA PHE A 76 17.04 -2.36 1.91
C PHE A 76 17.18 -0.91 2.39
N ARG A 77 18.08 -0.14 1.77
CA ARG A 77 18.24 1.30 2.09
C ARG A 77 16.94 2.07 1.85
N LEU A 78 16.24 1.77 0.76
CA LEU A 78 14.98 2.42 0.42
C LEU A 78 13.87 2.10 1.44
N SER A 79 13.80 0.85 1.89
CA SER A 79 12.87 0.43 2.96
C SER A 79 13.13 1.19 4.25
N ILE A 80 14.40 1.30 4.67
CA ILE A 80 14.79 2.07 5.86
C ILE A 80 14.42 3.55 5.70
N LEU A 81 14.73 4.14 4.54
CA LEU A 81 14.40 5.55 4.26
C LEU A 81 12.90 5.79 4.38
N MET A 82 12.06 4.89 3.84
CA MET A 82 10.61 4.99 3.94
C MET A 82 10.11 4.81 5.37
N CYS A 83 10.73 3.95 6.18
CA CYS A 83 10.44 3.86 7.62
C CYS A 83 10.77 5.17 8.34
N ILE A 84 11.94 5.76 8.08
CA ILE A 84 12.33 7.06 8.67
C ILE A 84 11.33 8.14 8.25
N ALA A 85 10.97 8.20 6.97
CA ALA A 85 9.98 9.13 6.46
C ALA A 85 8.62 8.96 7.15
N ALA A 86 8.17 7.72 7.37
CA ALA A 86 6.95 7.44 8.12
C ALA A 86 7.05 7.94 9.57
N THR A 87 8.16 7.72 10.26
CA THR A 87 8.38 8.22 11.64
C THR A 87 8.37 9.76 11.70
N LEU A 88 8.97 10.43 10.72
CA LEU A 88 8.96 11.90 10.63
C LEU A 88 7.54 12.42 10.38
N LEU A 89 6.80 11.82 9.44
CA LEU A 89 5.41 12.17 9.15
C LEU A 89 4.48 11.91 10.33
N PHE A 90 4.72 10.85 11.09
CA PHE A 90 3.97 10.57 12.32
C PHE A 90 4.21 11.64 13.38
N SER A 91 5.47 11.99 13.62
CA SER A 91 5.86 13.05 14.56
C SER A 91 5.27 14.41 14.15
N TRP A 92 5.30 14.70 12.84
CA TRP A 92 4.69 15.89 12.27
C TRP A 92 3.16 15.90 12.39
N GLY A 93 2.53 14.74 12.21
CA GLY A 93 1.09 14.57 12.43
C GLY A 93 0.70 14.86 13.88
N ILE A 94 1.47 14.37 14.86
CA ILE A 94 1.27 14.66 16.29
C ILE A 94 1.36 16.16 16.55
N TYR A 95 2.37 16.84 15.98
CA TYR A 95 2.49 18.29 16.09
C TYR A 95 1.23 19.04 15.59
N HIS A 96 0.65 18.60 14.46
CA HIS A 96 -0.60 19.18 13.95
C HIS A 96 -1.83 18.90 14.83
N VAL A 97 -1.86 17.75 15.53
CA VAL A 97 -2.92 17.44 16.51
C VAL A 97 -2.86 18.40 17.69
N VAL A 98 -1.67 18.66 18.24
CA VAL A 98 -1.48 19.58 19.36
C VAL A 98 -1.88 21.02 18.98
N ASN A 99 -1.62 21.42 17.73
CA ASN A 99 -2.02 22.74 17.21
C ASN A 99 -3.51 22.85 16.80
N GLY A 100 -4.35 21.85 17.12
CA GLY A 100 -5.79 21.88 16.84
C GLY A 100 -6.17 21.72 15.35
N SER A 101 -5.19 21.47 14.47
CA SER A 101 -5.39 21.34 13.03
C SER A 101 -5.70 19.90 12.62
N LEU A 102 -6.89 19.41 13.01
CA LEU A 102 -7.32 18.02 12.79
C LEU A 102 -7.31 17.57 11.33
N LYS A 103 -7.61 18.48 10.38
CA LYS A 103 -7.58 18.18 8.95
C LYS A 103 -6.16 17.89 8.45
N ALA A 104 -5.19 18.70 8.89
CA ALA A 104 -3.79 18.52 8.53
C ALA A 104 -3.23 17.24 9.17
N ALA A 105 -3.55 16.98 10.43
CA ALA A 105 -3.18 15.75 11.12
C ALA A 105 -3.73 14.49 10.42
N GLY A 106 -5.00 14.52 10.01
CA GLY A 106 -5.61 13.43 9.24
C GLY A 106 -4.90 13.15 7.92
N LEU A 107 -4.52 14.21 7.19
CA LEU A 107 -3.75 14.07 5.96
C LEU A 107 -2.36 13.48 6.21
N SER A 108 -1.63 13.99 7.22
CA SER A 108 -0.31 13.46 7.60
C SER A 108 -0.38 11.98 7.99
N MET A 109 -1.44 11.57 8.69
CA MET A 109 -1.67 10.18 9.07
C MET A 109 -1.87 9.27 7.84
N ILE A 110 -2.64 9.72 6.84
CA ILE A 110 -2.84 8.97 5.59
C ILE A 110 -1.52 8.81 4.84
N VAL A 111 -0.73 9.89 4.71
CA VAL A 111 0.57 9.85 4.02
C VAL A 111 1.56 8.94 4.77
N MET A 112 1.55 8.97 6.10
CA MET A 112 2.34 8.05 6.93
C MET A 112 1.97 6.58 6.67
N LEU A 113 0.67 6.25 6.61
CA LEU A 113 0.23 4.87 6.31
C LEU A 113 0.68 4.40 4.92
N ILE A 114 0.65 5.28 3.92
CA ILE A 114 1.16 4.98 2.57
C ILE A 114 2.67 4.73 2.60
N ALA A 115 3.43 5.57 3.30
CA ALA A 115 4.87 5.41 3.47
C ALA A 115 5.21 4.08 4.15
N LEU A 116 4.45 3.68 5.18
CA LEU A 116 4.63 2.42 5.89
C LEU A 116 4.30 1.20 5.00
N ALA A 117 3.25 1.29 4.18
CA ALA A 117 2.92 0.25 3.20
C ALA A 117 4.03 0.07 2.15
N LEU A 118 4.62 1.18 1.68
CA LEU A 118 5.77 1.16 0.77
C LEU A 118 7.02 0.59 1.44
N ALA A 119 7.31 1.00 2.67
CA ALA A 119 8.44 0.48 3.45
C ALA A 119 8.35 -1.04 3.62
N PHE A 120 7.16 -1.53 3.95
CA PHE A 120 6.84 -2.95 4.02
C PHE A 120 7.05 -3.65 2.67
N ARG A 121 6.54 -3.09 1.57
CA ARG A 121 6.74 -3.65 0.22
C ARG A 121 8.21 -3.80 -0.14
N TYR A 122 9.04 -2.79 0.13
CA TYR A 122 10.47 -2.83 -0.16
C TYR A 122 11.21 -3.85 0.73
N HIS A 123 10.84 -3.96 2.00
CA HIS A 123 11.40 -4.98 2.89
C HIS A 123 11.02 -6.40 2.45
N PHE A 124 9.79 -6.58 1.97
CA PHE A 124 9.31 -7.85 1.46
C PHE A 124 10.09 -8.27 0.20
N TRP A 125 10.32 -7.35 -0.74
CA TRP A 125 11.17 -7.62 -1.92
C TRP A 125 12.61 -7.95 -1.56
N TYR A 126 13.18 -7.24 -0.58
CA TYR A 126 14.51 -7.57 -0.05
C TYR A 126 14.56 -9.01 0.47
N TYR A 127 13.55 -9.43 1.24
CA TYR A 127 13.45 -10.79 1.78
C TYR A 127 13.30 -11.85 0.68
N GLN A 128 12.46 -11.62 -0.33
CA GLN A 128 12.29 -12.55 -1.45
C GLN A 128 13.60 -12.79 -2.22
N ILE A 129 14.40 -11.74 -2.42
CA ILE A 129 15.72 -11.82 -3.06
C ILE A 129 16.73 -12.54 -2.15
N LYS A 130 16.71 -12.29 -0.85
CA LYS A 130 17.62 -12.90 0.12
C LYS A 130 17.40 -14.40 0.25
N GLU A 131 16.15 -14.83 0.35
CA GLU A 131 15.79 -16.25 0.56
C GLU A 131 15.70 -17.04 -0.74
N ARG A 132 15.95 -16.40 -1.90
CA ARG A 132 15.90 -16.99 -3.26
C ARG A 132 14.62 -17.80 -3.53
N LYS A 133 13.49 -17.37 -2.94
CA LYS A 133 12.18 -18.05 -3.06
C LYS A 133 11.16 -17.10 -3.70
N LEU A 134 10.85 -17.35 -4.98
CA LEU A 134 9.72 -16.73 -5.66
C LEU A 134 8.42 -17.39 -5.17
N GLY A 135 7.89 -16.91 -4.05
CA GLY A 135 6.61 -17.40 -3.49
C GLY A 135 6.53 -17.55 -1.98
N CYS A 136 7.42 -16.92 -1.19
CA CYS A 136 7.25 -16.90 0.27
C CYS A 136 5.92 -16.27 0.68
N THR A 137 5.23 -16.92 1.62
CA THR A 137 4.00 -16.39 2.20
C THR A 137 4.31 -15.27 3.19
N LEU A 138 3.38 -14.31 3.38
CA LEU A 138 3.53 -13.25 4.39
C LEU A 138 3.78 -13.79 5.80
N LYS A 139 3.19 -14.95 6.13
CA LYS A 139 3.37 -15.63 7.42
C LYS A 139 4.81 -16.10 7.61
N GLU A 140 5.44 -16.62 6.56
CA GLU A 140 6.86 -16.99 6.59
C GLU A 140 7.75 -15.75 6.69
N TRP A 141 7.48 -14.70 5.90
CA TRP A 141 8.22 -13.44 5.99
C TRP A 141 8.17 -12.81 7.39
N PHE A 142 6.99 -12.76 8.01
CA PHE A 142 6.84 -12.15 9.34
C PHE A 142 7.58 -12.95 10.41
N ARG A 143 7.48 -14.29 10.35
CA ARG A 143 8.11 -15.19 11.33
C ARG A 143 9.63 -15.24 11.20
N GLU A 144 10.14 -15.38 9.97
CA GLU A 144 11.56 -15.65 9.71
C GLU A 144 12.34 -14.34 9.43
N GLY A 145 11.70 -13.37 8.78
CA GLY A 145 12.31 -12.07 8.45
C GLY A 145 12.26 -11.05 9.59
N LEU A 146 11.14 -10.94 10.30
CA LEU A 146 10.93 -9.88 11.31
C LEU A 146 11.05 -10.40 12.74
N MET A 147 10.53 -11.59 13.03
CA MET A 147 10.66 -12.24 14.35
C MET A 147 11.95 -13.05 14.52
N GLY A 148 12.77 -13.22 13.48
CA GLY A 148 14.05 -13.92 13.57
C GLY A 148 13.93 -15.40 14.00
N GLY A 149 12.74 -15.99 13.88
CA GLY A 149 12.48 -17.38 14.22
C GLY A 149 13.19 -18.30 13.23
N LYS A 150 14.47 -18.58 13.49
CA LYS A 150 15.20 -19.66 12.82
C LYS A 150 14.60 -21.00 13.25
N ARG A 151 14.47 -21.90 12.28
CA ARG A 151 14.38 -23.34 12.56
C ARG A 151 15.67 -23.82 13.22
#